data_AF-A0A842ZRG0-F1
#
_entry.id   AF-A0A842ZRG0-F1
#
_cell.length_a   1.000
_cell.length_b   1.000
_cell.length_c   1.000
_cell.angle_alpha   90.00
_cell.angle_beta   90.00
_cell.angle_gamma   90.00
#
_symmetry.space_group_name_H-M   'P 1'
#
loop_
_entity.id
_entity.type
_entity.pdbx_description
1 polymer ?
#
loop_
_entity_poly.entity_id
_entity_poly.type
_entity_poly.pdbx_seq_one_letter_code
_entity_poly.pdbx_strand_id
1 'polypeptide(L)'
;MKNNWVKKSLVVSVILLFLGVAVAPSINVNVVKASDDNDLVEVTTQACGIKGYGNTTVKLSREQYQDLEQYLVEFRARLNKITTREEAVPIFKEAVVELNKYGLLPKGMSVEKAKELVIGGSQKQNILNLLEKVFTKYYKETNTSIVHNFFCLITGETNRTNFLKPIHWLIFNSFMLNDLLWLSPYVFLWLLSSLMIPLEAIVYFLTDTYTGFHSGLSIFFGNYPYSLDEYTPAQGWVSTIGLNGKKNITGSFWGQKIVNWWSNEEWEMNYTWRGCVGFTGLILTINTSTYTNYIGTALSVNIGPDRP
;
A
#
# COMPACT_ATOMS: atom_id res chain seq x y z
N MET A 1 -42.71 56.64 42.00
CA MET A 1 -41.31 56.25 41.66
C MET A 1 -40.97 54.76 41.85
N LYS A 2 -41.54 54.03 42.84
CA LYS A 2 -41.24 52.60 43.09
C LYS A 2 -41.53 51.64 41.90
N ASN A 3 -42.57 51.89 41.11
CA ASN A 3 -43.02 50.96 40.06
C ASN A 3 -42.08 50.85 38.84
N ASN A 4 -41.27 51.89 38.57
CA ASN A 4 -40.33 51.86 37.46
C ASN A 4 -39.07 51.05 37.77
N TRP A 5 -38.71 50.92 39.04
CA TRP A 5 -37.51 50.18 39.44
C TRP A 5 -37.75 48.67 39.35
N VAL A 6 -38.94 48.21 39.75
CA VAL A 6 -39.36 46.80 39.62
C VAL A 6 -39.40 46.37 38.15
N LYS A 7 -39.95 47.20 37.26
CA LYS A 7 -39.97 46.91 35.81
C LYS A 7 -38.57 46.83 35.21
N LYS A 8 -37.65 47.73 35.59
CA LYS A 8 -36.26 47.71 35.13
C LYS A 8 -35.50 46.46 35.62
N SER A 9 -35.69 46.07 36.88
CA SER A 9 -35.10 44.85 37.42
C SER A 9 -35.60 43.60 36.69
N LEU A 10 -36.89 43.55 36.39
CA LEU A 10 -37.50 42.40 35.73
C LEU A 10 -36.99 42.23 34.28
N VAL A 11 -36.81 43.34 33.56
CA VAL A 11 -36.21 43.32 32.21
C VAL A 11 -34.77 42.80 32.24
N VAL A 12 -33.96 43.23 33.22
CA VAL A 12 -32.58 42.76 33.38
C VAL A 12 -32.54 41.26 33.69
N SER A 13 -33.41 40.77 34.58
CA SER A 13 -33.49 39.33 34.89
C SER A 13 -33.91 38.49 33.69
N VAL A 14 -34.85 38.97 32.87
CA VAL A 14 -35.27 38.26 31.65
C VAL A 14 -34.14 38.20 30.63
N ILE A 15 -33.39 39.29 30.43
CA ILE A 15 -32.24 39.31 29.51
C ILE A 15 -31.14 38.34 29.98
N LEU A 16 -30.84 38.31 31.29
CA LEU A 16 -29.88 37.37 31.87
C LEU A 16 -30.35 35.91 31.73
N LEU A 17 -31.65 35.65 31.85
CA LEU A 17 -32.23 34.33 31.63
C LEU A 17 -32.04 33.86 30.18
N PHE A 18 -32.32 34.73 29.20
CA PHE A 18 -32.12 34.41 27.78
C PHE A 18 -30.64 34.24 27.42
N LEU A 19 -29.72 35.01 28.02
CA LEU A 19 -28.28 34.81 27.88
C LEU A 19 -27.85 33.45 28.49
N GLY A 20 -28.37 33.07 29.65
CA GLY A 20 -28.10 31.76 30.25
C GLY A 20 -28.59 30.58 29.39
N VAL A 21 -29.79 30.70 28.82
CA VAL A 21 -30.38 29.67 27.94
C VAL A 21 -29.71 29.64 26.56
N ALA A 22 -29.18 30.77 26.06
CA ALA A 22 -28.43 30.81 24.81
C ALA A 22 -26.99 30.29 24.96
N VAL A 23 -26.40 30.36 26.16
CA VAL A 23 -25.04 29.89 26.44
C VAL A 23 -25.02 28.42 26.91
N ALA A 24 -26.12 27.89 27.46
CA ALA A 24 -26.19 26.49 27.85
C ALA A 24 -25.92 25.49 26.69
N PRO A 25 -26.41 25.70 25.45
CA PRO A 25 -26.06 24.87 24.30
C PRO A 25 -24.64 25.08 23.80
N SER A 26 -24.01 26.24 24.06
CA SER A 26 -22.64 26.52 23.60
C SER A 26 -21.55 26.02 24.56
N ILE A 27 -21.89 25.76 25.83
CA ILE A 27 -21.01 25.05 26.78
C ILE A 27 -21.18 23.53 26.66
N ASN A 28 -22.29 23.05 26.08
CA ASN A 28 -22.45 21.66 25.66
C ASN A 28 -21.83 21.36 24.28
N VAL A 29 -21.04 22.31 23.74
CA VAL A 29 -20.15 22.04 22.62
C VAL A 29 -19.01 21.19 23.14
N ASN A 30 -19.06 19.91 22.81
CA ASN A 30 -17.91 19.02 22.85
C ASN A 30 -17.17 19.01 24.19
N VAL A 31 -17.84 18.56 25.25
CA VAL A 31 -17.14 17.60 26.10
C VAL A 31 -16.92 16.39 25.20
N VAL A 32 -15.84 16.45 24.41
CA VAL A 32 -15.11 15.27 23.99
C VAL A 32 -14.89 14.55 25.31
N LYS A 33 -15.74 13.56 25.59
CA LYS A 33 -15.34 12.46 26.47
C LYS A 33 -13.96 12.15 25.94
N ALA A 34 -12.93 12.39 26.75
CA ALA A 34 -11.62 11.83 26.47
C ALA A 34 -11.92 10.36 26.24
N SER A 35 -11.99 9.94 24.98
CA SER A 35 -12.14 8.53 24.66
C SER A 35 -10.90 7.96 25.30
N ASP A 36 -11.07 7.06 26.26
CA ASP A 36 -9.95 6.33 26.82
C ASP A 36 -9.08 5.90 25.64
N ASP A 37 -7.76 6.10 25.70
CA ASP A 37 -6.84 5.87 24.58
C ASP A 37 -6.99 4.44 23.98
N ASN A 38 -7.63 3.53 24.72
CA ASN A 38 -8.05 2.18 24.33
C ASN A 38 -9.17 2.12 23.25
N ASP A 39 -9.90 3.20 23.01
CA ASP A 39 -10.98 3.28 22.02
C ASP A 39 -10.53 3.81 20.66
N LEU A 40 -9.26 4.24 20.54
CA LEU A 40 -8.71 4.75 19.29
C LEU A 40 -8.10 3.63 18.45
N VAL A 41 -8.23 3.75 17.13
CA VAL A 41 -7.62 2.85 16.15
C VAL A 41 -6.47 3.59 15.48
N GLU A 42 -5.28 2.99 15.46
CA GLU A 42 -4.12 3.60 14.81
C GLU A 42 -4.02 3.11 13.36
N VAL A 43 -4.04 4.06 12.44
CA VAL A 43 -3.86 3.79 11.01
C VAL A 43 -2.59 4.47 10.56
N THR A 44 -1.67 3.67 10.02
CA THR A 44 -0.38 4.12 9.50
C THR A 44 -0.38 4.05 7.98
N THR A 45 0.00 5.14 7.32
CA THR A 45 0.18 5.20 5.87
C THR A 45 1.63 5.43 5.49
N GLN A 46 2.11 4.66 4.52
CA GLN A 46 3.46 4.71 3.99
C GLN A 46 3.46 4.99 2.48
N ALA A 47 4.28 5.96 2.04
CA ALA A 47 4.60 6.18 0.64
C ALA A 47 5.64 5.17 0.14
N CYS A 48 5.37 4.53 -0.99
CA CYS A 48 6.22 3.52 -1.59
C CYS A 48 6.61 3.92 -3.02
N GLY A 49 7.86 3.66 -3.40
CA GLY A 49 8.40 4.04 -4.72
C GLY A 49 8.71 5.54 -4.87
N ILE A 50 8.80 6.28 -3.76
CA ILE A 50 9.21 7.69 -3.73
C ILE A 50 10.02 7.97 -2.45
N LYS A 51 11.03 8.84 -2.54
CA LYS A 51 11.89 9.23 -1.41
C LYS A 51 11.42 10.54 -0.77
N GLY A 52 11.86 10.78 0.47
CA GLY A 52 11.67 12.07 1.16
C GLY A 52 10.35 12.21 1.92
N TYR A 53 9.51 11.17 1.95
CA TYR A 53 8.24 11.16 2.67
C TYR A 53 8.28 10.18 3.84
N GLY A 54 7.96 10.66 5.04
CA GLY A 54 7.85 9.83 6.23
C GLY A 54 6.48 9.16 6.35
N ASN A 55 6.41 8.09 7.14
CA ASN A 55 5.14 7.48 7.50
C ASN A 55 4.27 8.47 8.27
N THR A 56 2.96 8.37 8.09
CA THR A 56 1.96 9.11 8.88
C THR A 56 1.13 8.12 9.67
N THR A 57 1.09 8.27 10.98
CA THR A 57 0.21 7.49 11.86
C THR A 57 -0.82 8.43 12.46
N VAL A 58 -2.11 8.10 12.27
CA VAL A 58 -3.24 8.85 12.81
C VAL A 58 -4.03 7.94 13.76
N LYS A 59 -4.43 8.49 14.91
CA LYS A 59 -5.40 7.88 15.81
C LYS A 59 -6.80 8.30 15.38
N LEU A 60 -7.62 7.35 14.94
CA LEU A 60 -9.01 7.56 14.56
C LEU A 60 -9.93 7.11 15.69
N SER A 61 -11.03 7.84 15.90
CA SER A 61 -12.16 7.33 16.70
C SER A 61 -12.78 6.10 16.03
N ARG A 62 -13.52 5.28 16.80
CA ARG A 62 -14.23 4.11 16.25
C ARG A 62 -15.17 4.47 15.10
N GLU A 63 -15.89 5.58 15.22
CA GLU A 63 -16.80 6.08 14.18
C GLU A 63 -16.03 6.44 12.90
N GLN A 64 -14.96 7.23 13.01
CA GLN A 64 -14.11 7.57 11.86
C GLN A 64 -13.47 6.34 11.20
N TYR A 65 -13.10 5.34 12.00
CA TYR A 65 -12.56 4.09 11.48
C TYR A 65 -13.63 3.28 10.73
N GLN A 66 -14.86 3.20 11.26
CA GLN A 66 -15.99 2.55 10.58
C GLN A 66 -16.33 3.24 9.25
N ASP A 67 -16.32 4.57 9.22
CA ASP A 67 -16.51 5.34 7.98
C ASP A 67 -15.42 5.05 6.95
N LEU A 68 -14.15 4.93 7.39
CA LEU A 68 -13.03 4.56 6.54
C LEU A 68 -13.18 3.12 6.00
N GLU A 69 -13.54 2.15 6.85
CA GLU A 69 -13.79 0.77 6.42
C GLU A 69 -14.93 0.69 5.39
N GLN A 70 -16.04 1.39 5.65
CA GLN A 70 -17.16 1.46 4.71
C GLN A 70 -16.71 2.07 3.38
N TYR A 71 -15.92 3.14 3.42
CA TYR A 71 -15.37 3.73 2.20
C TYR A 71 -14.51 2.73 1.40
N LEU A 72 -13.64 1.96 2.05
CA LEU A 72 -12.81 0.96 1.37
C LEU A 72 -13.65 -0.15 0.71
N VAL A 73 -14.74 -0.56 1.35
CA VAL A 73 -15.73 -1.49 0.77
C VAL A 73 -16.40 -0.89 -0.46
N GLU A 74 -16.85 0.35 -0.38
CA GLU A 74 -17.48 1.07 -1.50
C GLU A 74 -16.49 1.31 -2.66
N PHE A 75 -15.24 1.67 -2.35
CA PHE A 75 -14.15 1.81 -3.29
C PHE A 75 -13.92 0.51 -4.07
N ARG A 76 -13.83 -0.63 -3.39
CA ARG A 76 -13.75 -1.96 -4.03
C ARG A 76 -14.96 -2.23 -4.92
N ALA A 77 -16.17 -1.93 -4.44
CA ALA A 77 -17.39 -2.15 -5.21
C ALA A 77 -17.44 -1.29 -6.49
N ARG A 78 -16.97 -0.04 -6.43
CA ARG A 78 -16.83 0.84 -7.60
C ARG A 78 -15.80 0.30 -8.59
N LEU A 79 -14.64 -0.14 -8.10
CA LEU A 79 -13.62 -0.78 -8.94
C LEU A 79 -14.13 -2.06 -9.59
N ASN A 80 -14.99 -2.82 -8.92
CA ASN A 80 -15.57 -4.03 -9.49
C ASN A 80 -16.51 -3.78 -10.68
N LYS A 81 -17.07 -2.58 -10.82
CA LYS A 81 -17.99 -2.22 -11.93
C LYS A 81 -17.29 -1.75 -13.20
N ILE A 82 -16.07 -1.23 -13.10
CA ILE A 82 -15.32 -0.72 -14.25
C ILE A 82 -14.53 -1.83 -14.95
N THR A 83 -14.06 -1.57 -16.18
CA THR A 83 -13.28 -2.56 -16.95
C THR A 83 -11.97 -2.01 -17.48
N THR A 84 -11.85 -0.68 -17.59
CA THR A 84 -10.71 -0.02 -18.22
C THR A 84 -9.84 0.73 -17.20
N ARG A 85 -8.60 1.01 -17.58
CA ARG A 85 -7.67 1.77 -16.74
C ARG A 85 -8.13 3.23 -16.63
N GLU A 86 -8.65 3.78 -17.73
CA GLU A 86 -9.11 5.16 -17.86
C GLU A 86 -10.25 5.45 -16.87
N GLU A 87 -11.17 4.50 -16.69
CA GLU A 87 -12.23 4.56 -15.68
C GLU A 87 -11.70 4.40 -14.25
N ALA A 88 -10.61 3.66 -14.05
CA ALA A 88 -10.02 3.42 -12.74
C ALA A 88 -9.25 4.62 -12.19
N VAL A 89 -8.57 5.37 -13.05
CA VAL A 89 -7.76 6.54 -12.69
C VAL A 89 -8.52 7.56 -11.83
N PRO A 90 -9.73 8.03 -12.17
CA PRO A 90 -10.47 8.96 -11.32
C PRO A 90 -10.81 8.34 -9.96
N ILE A 91 -11.17 7.05 -9.91
CA ILE A 91 -11.47 6.34 -8.65
C ILE A 91 -10.24 6.29 -7.73
N PHE A 92 -9.05 6.01 -8.28
CA PHE A 92 -7.79 6.03 -7.53
C PHE A 92 -7.44 7.43 -7.01
N LYS A 93 -7.67 8.47 -7.82
CA LYS A 93 -7.44 9.86 -7.41
C LYS A 93 -8.41 10.31 -6.31
N GLU A 94 -9.66 9.87 -6.38
CA GLU A 94 -10.67 10.13 -5.34
C GLU A 94 -10.31 9.43 -4.03
N ALA A 95 -9.79 8.20 -4.07
CA ALA A 95 -9.28 7.52 -2.88
C ALA A 95 -8.23 8.32 -2.14
N VAL A 96 -7.29 8.94 -2.87
CA VAL A 96 -6.30 9.84 -2.24
C VAL A 96 -6.96 11.05 -1.56
N VAL A 97 -8.00 11.64 -2.16
CA VAL A 97 -8.74 12.74 -1.54
C VAL A 97 -9.44 12.28 -0.27
N GLU A 98 -10.03 11.09 -0.29
CA GLU A 98 -10.72 10.53 0.86
C GLU A 98 -9.75 10.25 2.02
N LEU A 99 -8.63 9.57 1.73
CA LEU A 99 -7.59 9.33 2.73
C LEU A 99 -7.05 10.62 3.35
N ASN A 100 -6.95 11.69 2.56
CA ASN A 100 -6.53 13.00 3.07
C ASN A 100 -7.50 13.61 4.09
N LYS A 101 -8.82 13.35 3.99
CA LYS A 101 -9.80 13.83 4.97
C LYS A 101 -9.52 13.29 6.38
N TYR A 102 -8.98 12.07 6.47
CA TYR A 102 -8.57 11.43 7.72
C TYR A 102 -7.12 11.77 8.11
N GLY A 103 -6.43 12.64 7.38
CA GLY A 103 -5.03 12.96 7.62
C GLY A 103 -4.07 11.82 7.29
N LEU A 104 -4.49 10.84 6.47
CA LEU A 104 -3.72 9.62 6.18
C LEU A 104 -2.70 9.79 5.05
N LEU A 105 -2.45 11.00 4.55
CA LEU A 105 -1.38 11.18 3.57
C LEU A 105 0.00 11.17 4.26
N PRO A 106 1.03 10.57 3.62
CA PRO A 106 2.41 10.59 4.11
C PRO A 106 2.90 12.00 4.45
N LYS A 107 3.70 12.14 5.51
CA LYS A 107 4.06 13.45 6.07
C LYS A 107 4.81 14.28 5.03
N GLY A 108 4.32 15.49 4.78
CA GLY A 108 4.87 16.41 3.78
C GLY A 108 4.42 16.17 2.34
N MET A 109 3.57 15.16 2.08
CA MET A 109 3.03 14.87 0.76
C MET A 109 1.77 15.69 0.49
N SER A 110 1.73 16.40 -0.64
CA SER A 110 0.49 17.05 -1.11
C SER A 110 -0.47 16.04 -1.72
N VAL A 111 -1.75 16.41 -1.76
CA VAL A 111 -2.81 15.60 -2.39
C VAL A 111 -2.48 15.36 -3.87
N GLU A 112 -1.98 16.37 -4.58
CA GLU A 112 -1.60 16.27 -5.99
C GLU A 112 -0.48 15.26 -6.18
N LYS A 113 0.53 15.29 -5.29
CA LYS A 113 1.65 14.35 -5.37
C LYS A 113 1.23 12.92 -5.06
N ALA A 114 0.37 12.73 -4.07
CA ALA A 114 -0.19 11.43 -3.74
C ALA A 114 -1.04 10.87 -4.91
N LYS A 115 -1.84 11.73 -5.57
CA LYS A 115 -2.61 11.36 -6.78
C LYS A 115 -1.69 10.91 -7.91
N GLU A 116 -0.61 11.64 -8.18
CA GLU A 116 0.40 11.22 -9.16
C GLU A 116 1.04 9.89 -8.79
N LEU A 117 1.40 9.70 -7.52
CA LEU A 117 2.06 8.50 -7.04
C LEU A 117 1.20 7.24 -7.27
N VAL A 118 -0.07 7.28 -6.89
CA VAL A 118 -0.94 6.09 -6.96
C VAL A 118 -1.34 5.72 -8.39
N ILE A 119 -1.24 6.64 -9.36
CA ILE A 119 -1.56 6.36 -10.78
C ILE A 119 -0.30 6.17 -11.65
N GLY A 120 0.89 6.29 -11.07
CA GLY A 120 2.17 6.18 -11.79
C GLY A 120 2.53 7.41 -12.62
N GLY A 121 2.01 8.59 -12.30
CA GLY A 121 2.21 9.84 -13.06
C GLY A 121 3.67 10.32 -13.13
N SER A 122 4.56 9.82 -12.26
CA SER A 122 5.99 10.12 -12.30
C SER A 122 6.79 9.26 -13.29
N GLN A 123 6.19 8.22 -13.89
CA GLN A 123 6.87 7.33 -14.82
C GLN A 123 6.89 7.94 -16.23
N LYS A 124 8.09 8.06 -16.83
CA LYS A 124 8.24 8.60 -18.19
C LYS A 124 7.54 7.68 -19.19
N GLN A 125 6.53 8.20 -19.90
CA GLN A 125 5.75 7.46 -20.91
C GLN A 125 6.62 6.72 -21.93
N ASN A 126 7.74 7.33 -22.35
CA ASN A 126 8.66 6.71 -23.31
C ASN A 126 9.33 5.44 -22.77
N ILE A 127 9.63 5.40 -21.46
CA ILE A 127 10.20 4.21 -20.80
C ILE A 127 9.13 3.14 -20.68
N LEU A 128 7.90 3.51 -20.30
CA LEU A 128 6.78 2.58 -20.23
C LEU A 128 6.48 1.96 -21.59
N ASN A 129 6.44 2.75 -22.65
CA ASN A 129 6.22 2.26 -24.01
C ASN A 129 7.34 1.30 -24.48
N LEU A 130 8.60 1.57 -24.09
CA LEU A 130 9.72 0.68 -24.41
C LEU A 130 9.61 -0.64 -23.64
N LEU A 131 9.35 -0.57 -22.33
CA LEU A 131 9.19 -1.75 -21.50
C LEU A 131 7.97 -2.57 -21.96
N GLU A 132 6.83 -1.94 -22.22
CA GLU A 132 5.62 -2.59 -22.76
C GLU A 132 5.91 -3.38 -24.03
N LYS A 133 6.69 -2.83 -24.98
CA LYS A 133 7.09 -3.55 -26.20
C LYS A 133 7.94 -4.77 -25.89
N VAL A 134 8.88 -4.66 -24.95
CA VAL A 134 9.70 -5.79 -24.50
C VAL A 134 8.81 -6.84 -23.83
N PHE A 135 8.01 -6.45 -22.84
CA PHE A 135 7.14 -7.37 -22.12
C PHE A 135 6.14 -8.08 -23.06
N THR A 136 5.46 -7.36 -23.95
CA THR A 136 4.52 -7.94 -24.91
C THR A 136 5.18 -8.94 -25.86
N LYS A 137 6.46 -8.71 -26.22
CA LYS A 137 7.22 -9.59 -27.11
C LYS A 137 7.67 -10.89 -26.42
N TYR A 138 8.06 -10.82 -25.14
CA TYR A 138 8.67 -11.95 -24.43
C TYR A 138 7.69 -12.74 -23.54
N TYR A 139 6.57 -12.15 -23.11
CA TYR A 139 5.73 -12.70 -22.03
C TYR A 139 4.36 -13.22 -22.47
N LYS A 140 4.10 -13.34 -23.78
CA LYS A 140 2.80 -13.76 -24.31
C LYS A 140 2.39 -15.21 -23.96
N GLU A 141 3.28 -16.04 -23.41
CA GLU A 141 3.09 -17.51 -23.39
C GLU A 141 3.06 -18.21 -22.01
N THR A 142 3.32 -17.54 -20.88
CA THR A 142 3.32 -18.20 -19.56
C THR A 142 2.12 -17.77 -18.71
N ASN A 143 0.94 -18.22 -19.11
CA ASN A 143 -0.33 -17.83 -18.49
C ASN A 143 -0.83 -18.90 -17.52
N THR A 144 -0.04 -19.23 -16.48
CA THR A 144 -0.40 -20.29 -15.52
C THR A 144 -1.20 -19.80 -14.33
N SER A 145 -1.29 -18.49 -14.09
CA SER A 145 -1.98 -17.93 -12.92
C SER A 145 -3.29 -17.21 -13.26
N ILE A 146 -4.16 -17.07 -12.26
CA ILE A 146 -5.45 -16.37 -12.39
C ILE A 146 -5.26 -14.88 -12.65
N VAL A 147 -4.28 -14.26 -11.99
CA VAL A 147 -3.98 -12.84 -12.11
C VAL A 147 -2.54 -12.69 -12.57
N HIS A 148 -2.38 -12.51 -13.88
CA HIS A 148 -1.12 -12.15 -14.51
C HIS A 148 -1.31 -10.84 -15.28
N ASN A 149 -0.65 -9.77 -14.84
CA ASN A 149 -0.83 -8.44 -15.40
C ASN A 149 0.46 -7.60 -15.39
N PHE A 150 0.56 -6.66 -16.32
CA PHE A 150 1.72 -5.78 -16.47
C PHE A 150 1.29 -4.31 -16.50
N PHE A 151 2.16 -3.42 -16.03
CA PHE A 151 1.95 -1.96 -15.98
C PHE A 151 0.58 -1.57 -15.44
N CYS A 152 0.16 -2.24 -14.36
CA CYS A 152 -1.21 -2.17 -13.89
C CYS A 152 -1.38 -1.14 -12.77
N LEU A 153 -2.59 -0.59 -12.66
CA LEU A 153 -3.10 -0.09 -11.40
C LEU A 153 -3.39 -1.32 -10.53
N ILE A 154 -2.95 -1.29 -9.29
CA ILE A 154 -3.12 -2.38 -8.32
C ILE A 154 -3.70 -1.83 -7.03
N THR A 155 -4.64 -2.55 -6.46
CA THR A 155 -5.10 -2.34 -5.09
C THR A 155 -5.52 -3.66 -4.48
N GLY A 156 -5.46 -3.75 -3.15
CA GLY A 156 -5.93 -4.91 -2.44
C GLY A 156 -5.95 -4.69 -0.94
N GLU A 157 -6.59 -5.64 -0.27
CA GLU A 157 -6.58 -5.80 1.18
C GLU A 157 -6.17 -7.23 1.44
N THR A 158 -4.99 -7.42 2.01
CA THR A 158 -4.42 -8.76 2.14
C THR A 158 -3.73 -8.94 3.49
N ASN A 159 -3.89 -10.11 4.10
CA ASN A 159 -3.07 -10.50 5.24
C ASN A 159 -1.84 -11.27 4.77
N ARG A 160 -0.92 -11.60 5.70
CA ARG A 160 0.27 -12.43 5.40
C ARG A 160 1.02 -11.93 4.17
N THR A 161 1.15 -10.61 4.07
CA THR A 161 1.69 -9.92 2.90
C THR A 161 2.90 -9.10 3.35
N ASN A 162 4.02 -9.32 2.69
CA ASN A 162 5.28 -8.64 3.02
C ASN A 162 5.68 -7.68 1.91
N PHE A 163 6.18 -6.50 2.31
CA PHE A 163 6.65 -5.47 1.39
C PHE A 163 8.15 -5.33 1.54
N LEU A 164 8.91 -5.75 0.52
CA LEU A 164 10.36 -5.72 0.56
C LEU A 164 10.92 -4.68 -0.40
N LYS A 165 11.86 -3.89 0.10
CA LYS A 165 12.68 -3.02 -0.75
C LYS A 165 13.61 -3.89 -1.60
N PRO A 166 13.87 -3.54 -2.87
CA PRO A 166 14.75 -4.31 -3.74
C PRO A 166 16.15 -4.55 -3.14
N ILE A 167 16.70 -3.57 -2.41
CA ILE A 167 17.99 -3.73 -1.74
C ILE A 167 17.96 -4.81 -0.65
N HIS A 168 16.86 -4.93 0.10
CA HIS A 168 16.71 -5.99 1.10
C HIS A 168 16.57 -7.36 0.43
N TRP A 169 16.00 -7.42 -0.79
CA TRP A 169 15.97 -8.66 -1.56
C TRP A 169 17.36 -9.09 -2.01
N LEU A 170 18.17 -8.17 -2.54
CA LEU A 170 19.56 -8.45 -2.92
C LEU A 170 20.39 -8.94 -1.72
N ILE A 171 20.21 -8.29 -0.57
CA ILE A 171 20.86 -8.70 0.69
C ILE A 171 20.36 -10.07 1.13
N PHE A 172 19.05 -10.32 1.11
CA PHE A 172 18.48 -11.62 1.50
C PHE A 172 19.03 -12.76 0.64
N ASN A 173 19.07 -12.58 -0.69
CA ASN A 173 19.64 -13.57 -1.60
C ASN A 173 21.12 -13.82 -1.33
N SER A 174 21.87 -12.76 -1.00
CA SER A 174 23.29 -12.88 -0.68
C SER A 174 23.56 -13.72 0.56
N PHE A 175 22.73 -13.58 1.60
CA PHE A 175 22.84 -14.39 2.82
C PHE A 175 22.54 -15.86 2.53
N MET A 176 21.51 -16.14 1.73
CA MET A 176 21.13 -17.51 1.38
C MET A 176 22.19 -18.21 0.50
N LEU A 177 22.78 -17.48 -0.45
CA LEU A 177 23.92 -17.97 -1.24
C LEU A 177 25.15 -18.25 -0.36
N ASN A 178 25.33 -17.46 0.71
CA ASN A 178 26.40 -17.66 1.69
C ASN A 178 26.25 -19.01 2.40
N ASP A 179 25.07 -19.25 2.99
CA ASP A 179 24.78 -20.47 3.76
C ASP A 179 24.92 -21.74 2.90
N LEU A 180 24.59 -21.65 1.61
CA LEU A 180 24.72 -22.76 0.65
C LEU A 180 26.19 -23.03 0.27
N LEU A 181 26.99 -21.98 0.05
CA LEU A 181 28.38 -22.10 -0.41
C LEU A 181 29.38 -22.43 0.70
N TRP A 182 29.02 -22.19 1.98
CA TRP A 182 29.83 -22.58 3.15
C TRP A 182 30.10 -24.09 3.23
N LEU A 183 29.27 -24.92 2.59
CA LEU A 183 29.41 -26.38 2.56
C LEU A 183 30.26 -26.90 1.38
N SER A 184 30.70 -26.04 0.45
CA SER A 184 31.36 -26.45 -0.79
C SER A 184 32.83 -26.00 -0.86
N PRO A 185 33.71 -26.71 -1.59
CA PRO A 185 35.09 -26.28 -1.83
C PRO A 185 35.23 -25.04 -2.74
N TYR A 186 34.11 -24.42 -3.16
CA TYR A 186 34.07 -23.33 -4.14
C TYR A 186 34.11 -21.93 -3.51
N VAL A 187 34.99 -21.71 -2.53
CA VAL A 187 35.22 -20.40 -1.89
C VAL A 187 35.48 -19.27 -2.90
N PHE A 188 36.06 -19.60 -4.07
CA PHE A 188 36.26 -18.64 -5.15
C PHE A 188 34.94 -18.14 -5.78
N LEU A 189 33.95 -19.02 -6.00
CA LEU A 189 32.63 -18.63 -6.49
C LEU A 189 31.86 -17.82 -5.44
N TRP A 190 32.08 -18.12 -4.16
CA TRP A 190 31.59 -17.33 -3.04
C TRP A 190 32.17 -15.92 -3.01
N LEU A 191 33.49 -15.76 -3.21
CA LEU A 191 34.11 -14.43 -3.32
C LEU A 191 33.60 -13.66 -4.54
N LEU A 192 33.43 -14.32 -5.69
CA LEU A 192 32.96 -13.68 -6.91
C LEU A 192 31.50 -13.21 -6.79
N SER A 193 30.61 -14.05 -6.24
CA SER A 193 29.21 -13.66 -5.97
C SER A 193 29.13 -12.54 -4.94
N SER A 194 29.94 -12.60 -3.88
CA SER A 194 30.07 -11.54 -2.87
C SER A 194 30.50 -10.19 -3.45
N LEU A 195 31.24 -10.18 -4.56
CA LEU A 195 31.63 -8.97 -5.30
C LEU A 195 30.56 -8.50 -6.30
N MET A 196 29.72 -9.39 -6.82
CA MET A 196 28.61 -9.02 -7.70
C MET A 196 27.48 -8.31 -6.95
N ILE A 197 27.25 -8.65 -5.68
CA ILE A 197 26.23 -8.01 -4.83
C ILE A 197 26.44 -6.49 -4.68
N PRO A 198 27.61 -5.98 -4.27
CA PRO A 198 27.84 -4.54 -4.21
C PRO A 198 27.80 -3.91 -5.60
N LEU A 199 28.21 -4.62 -6.67
CA LEU A 199 28.10 -4.09 -8.03
C LEU A 199 26.63 -3.94 -8.46
N GLU A 200 25.77 -4.93 -8.22
CA GLU A 200 24.33 -4.86 -8.47
C GLU A 200 23.67 -3.79 -7.61
N ALA A 201 24.04 -3.68 -6.33
CA ALA A 201 23.56 -2.63 -5.45
C ALA A 201 24.02 -1.25 -5.92
N ILE A 202 25.25 -1.11 -6.44
CA ILE A 202 25.77 0.12 -7.04
C ILE A 202 25.01 0.43 -8.33
N VAL A 203 24.85 -0.52 -9.25
CA VAL A 203 24.08 -0.32 -10.50
C VAL A 203 22.66 0.08 -10.15
N TYR A 204 22.03 -0.60 -9.19
CA TYR A 204 20.69 -0.25 -8.70
C TYR A 204 20.65 1.16 -8.13
N PHE A 205 21.58 1.51 -7.23
CA PHE A 205 21.66 2.83 -6.62
C PHE A 205 21.89 3.93 -7.66
N LEU A 206 22.78 3.68 -8.63
CA LEU A 206 23.03 4.58 -9.75
C LEU A 206 21.78 4.70 -10.63
N THR A 207 21.07 3.61 -10.91
CA THR A 207 19.85 3.65 -11.72
C THR A 207 18.78 4.46 -11.01
N ASP A 208 18.52 4.17 -9.73
CA ASP A 208 17.55 4.87 -8.89
C ASP A 208 17.88 6.37 -8.74
N THR A 209 19.17 6.71 -8.58
CA THR A 209 19.63 8.10 -8.37
C THR A 209 19.67 8.91 -9.67
N TYR A 210 20.18 8.33 -10.77
CA TYR A 210 20.42 9.07 -12.01
C TYR A 210 19.26 9.01 -13.00
N THR A 211 18.46 7.93 -13.00
CA THR A 211 17.33 7.82 -13.95
C THR A 211 16.01 8.30 -13.35
N GLY A 212 15.94 8.42 -12.02
CA GLY A 212 14.68 8.61 -11.29
C GLY A 212 13.75 7.40 -11.39
N PHE A 213 14.23 6.27 -11.92
CA PHE A 213 13.48 5.03 -11.99
C PHE A 213 13.54 4.32 -10.64
N HIS A 214 12.57 4.64 -9.80
CA HIS A 214 12.30 3.86 -8.61
C HIS A 214 11.73 2.50 -9.04
N SER A 215 12.47 1.42 -8.85
CA SER A 215 12.01 0.07 -9.18
C SER A 215 10.92 -0.46 -8.24
N GLY A 216 10.25 0.45 -7.51
CA GLY A 216 9.20 0.17 -6.54
C GLY A 216 9.59 -0.81 -5.43
N LEU A 217 8.59 -1.22 -4.65
CA LEU A 217 8.68 -2.34 -3.72
C LEU A 217 8.26 -3.64 -4.40
N SER A 218 8.71 -4.77 -3.85
CA SER A 218 8.11 -6.07 -4.16
C SER A 218 7.08 -6.42 -3.10
N ILE A 219 5.93 -6.96 -3.53
CA ILE A 219 4.90 -7.50 -2.63
C ILE A 219 4.95 -9.03 -2.73
N PHE A 220 5.04 -9.66 -1.58
CA PHE A 220 5.03 -11.11 -1.42
C PHE A 220 3.72 -11.51 -0.77
N PHE A 221 2.99 -12.45 -1.37
CA PHE A 221 1.70 -12.92 -0.91
C PHE A 221 1.81 -14.35 -0.39
N GLY A 222 1.44 -14.54 0.88
CA GLY A 222 1.67 -15.77 1.61
C GLY A 222 2.87 -15.63 2.54
N ASN A 223 2.80 -16.30 3.68
CA ASN A 223 3.83 -16.19 4.71
C ASN A 223 4.79 -17.39 4.70
N TYR A 224 6.01 -17.11 5.11
CA TYR A 224 6.96 -18.09 5.61
C TYR A 224 7.19 -17.80 7.10
N PRO A 225 6.66 -18.63 8.00
CA PRO A 225 7.13 -18.57 9.38
C PRO A 225 8.58 -19.07 9.41
N TYR A 226 9.47 -18.31 10.05
CA TYR A 226 10.81 -18.79 10.40
C TYR A 226 10.76 -20.05 11.30
N SER A 227 9.61 -20.36 11.89
CA SER A 227 9.31 -21.62 12.57
C SER A 227 8.66 -22.62 11.62
N LEU A 228 9.23 -23.82 11.53
CA LEU A 228 9.05 -24.88 10.53
C LEU A 228 7.62 -25.43 10.27
N ASP A 229 6.57 -24.90 10.87
CA ASP A 229 5.24 -25.51 10.81
C ASP A 229 4.24 -24.62 10.05
N GLU A 230 3.98 -25.04 8.81
CA GLU A 230 2.90 -24.65 7.89
C GLU A 230 3.06 -23.35 7.06
N TYR A 231 3.29 -23.57 5.76
CA TYR A 231 3.13 -22.55 4.73
C TYR A 231 1.68 -22.09 4.69
N THR A 232 1.46 -20.79 4.76
CA THR A 232 0.12 -20.23 4.77
C THR A 232 -0.11 -19.21 3.64
N PRO A 233 -1.16 -19.37 2.82
CA PRO A 233 -1.47 -18.42 1.76
C PRO A 233 -1.91 -17.08 2.33
N ALA A 234 -1.76 -16.02 1.53
CA ALA A 234 -2.42 -14.76 1.80
C ALA A 234 -3.94 -14.95 1.68
N GLN A 235 -4.68 -14.24 2.51
CA GLN A 235 -6.12 -14.11 2.42
C GLN A 235 -6.47 -12.66 2.09
N GLY A 236 -7.58 -12.48 1.38
CA GLY A 236 -8.14 -11.16 1.12
C GLY A 236 -8.54 -11.00 -0.33
N TRP A 237 -8.22 -9.86 -0.94
CA TRP A 237 -8.51 -9.62 -2.34
C TRP A 237 -7.48 -8.70 -2.99
N VAL A 238 -7.29 -8.89 -4.30
CA VAL A 238 -6.46 -8.03 -5.14
C VAL A 238 -7.20 -7.75 -6.44
N SER A 239 -7.17 -6.50 -6.87
CA SER A 239 -7.68 -6.03 -8.16
C SER A 239 -6.54 -5.38 -8.94
N THR A 240 -6.39 -5.78 -10.20
CA THR A 240 -5.41 -5.20 -11.12
C THR A 240 -6.09 -4.76 -12.41
N ILE A 241 -5.65 -3.64 -12.98
CA ILE A 241 -6.12 -3.14 -14.28
C ILE A 241 -4.89 -2.67 -15.07
N GLY A 242 -4.51 -3.45 -16.08
CA GLY A 242 -3.27 -3.25 -16.86
C GLY A 242 -3.36 -3.84 -18.26
N LEU A 243 -2.21 -4.21 -18.84
CA LEU A 243 -2.14 -4.67 -20.24
C LEU A 243 -3.00 -5.91 -20.53
N ASN A 244 -3.17 -6.80 -19.55
CA ASN A 244 -3.99 -8.00 -19.70
C ASN A 244 -5.45 -7.76 -19.28
N GLY A 245 -5.89 -6.50 -19.30
CA GLY A 245 -7.21 -6.08 -18.86
C GLY A 245 -7.35 -6.06 -17.34
N LYS A 246 -8.59 -6.11 -16.88
CA LYS A 246 -8.92 -6.21 -15.45
C LYS A 246 -8.84 -7.65 -14.97
N LYS A 247 -8.14 -7.89 -13.87
CA LYS A 247 -8.00 -9.19 -13.21
C LYS A 247 -8.20 -9.03 -11.72
N ASN A 248 -8.99 -9.92 -11.13
CA ASN A 248 -9.34 -9.92 -9.71
C ASN A 248 -9.10 -11.30 -9.12
N ILE A 249 -8.69 -11.34 -7.86
CA ILE A 249 -8.70 -12.56 -7.04
C ILE A 249 -9.27 -12.24 -5.67
N THR A 250 -9.95 -13.20 -5.06
CA THR A 250 -10.50 -13.07 -3.70
C THR A 250 -10.42 -14.43 -3.03
N GLY A 251 -10.20 -14.42 -1.71
CA GLY A 251 -9.98 -15.62 -0.91
C GLY A 251 -8.49 -15.89 -0.71
N SER A 252 -8.11 -17.14 -0.88
CA SER A 252 -6.77 -17.66 -0.59
C SER A 252 -5.89 -17.65 -1.83
N PHE A 253 -4.69 -17.06 -1.77
CA PHE A 253 -3.76 -17.03 -2.89
C PHE A 253 -2.29 -16.83 -2.48
N TRP A 254 -1.41 -17.11 -3.44
CA TRP A 254 0.03 -16.98 -3.35
C TRP A 254 0.56 -16.06 -4.44
N GLY A 255 1.72 -15.45 -4.18
CA GLY A 255 2.53 -14.91 -5.28
C GLY A 255 2.98 -16.05 -6.18
N GLN A 256 2.98 -15.86 -7.48
CA GLN A 256 3.38 -16.88 -8.44
C GLN A 256 4.74 -16.51 -9.03
N LYS A 257 5.44 -17.50 -9.59
CA LYS A 257 6.71 -17.27 -10.27
C LYS A 257 6.52 -16.19 -11.35
N ILE A 258 7.05 -15.00 -11.12
CA ILE A 258 7.16 -13.97 -12.15
C ILE A 258 8.31 -14.44 -13.03
N VAL A 259 7.97 -15.12 -14.12
CA VAL A 259 8.92 -15.75 -15.05
C VAL A 259 9.97 -14.72 -15.51
N ASN A 260 11.23 -15.12 -15.66
CA ASN A 260 12.30 -14.42 -16.40
C ASN A 260 12.81 -13.04 -15.93
N TRP A 261 12.89 -12.80 -14.62
CA TRP A 261 13.98 -11.96 -14.09
C TRP A 261 15.05 -12.85 -13.47
N TRP A 262 16.01 -13.27 -14.32
CA TRP A 262 17.34 -13.74 -13.92
C TRP A 262 17.44 -15.01 -13.05
N SER A 263 16.42 -15.88 -12.99
CA SER A 263 16.63 -17.23 -12.46
C SER A 263 15.76 -18.28 -13.15
N ASN A 264 16.43 -19.15 -13.91
CA ASN A 264 15.89 -20.43 -14.36
C ASN A 264 15.93 -21.50 -13.26
N GLU A 265 16.28 -21.13 -12.04
CA GLU A 265 16.52 -22.11 -10.98
C GLU A 265 15.26 -22.28 -10.12
N GLU A 266 14.62 -23.43 -10.31
CA GLU A 266 13.54 -23.97 -9.48
C GLU A 266 13.94 -24.22 -8.02
N TRP A 267 15.20 -23.96 -7.66
CA TRP A 267 15.80 -24.46 -6.42
C TRP A 267 16.15 -23.40 -5.38
N GLU A 268 16.19 -22.10 -5.73
CA GLU A 268 16.85 -21.13 -4.83
C GLU A 268 15.94 -20.24 -3.96
N MET A 269 14.62 -20.11 -4.14
CA MET A 269 13.85 -19.11 -3.38
C MET A 269 12.40 -19.48 -3.00
N ASN A 270 12.16 -20.70 -2.54
CA ASN A 270 10.85 -21.20 -2.05
C ASN A 270 10.31 -20.53 -0.76
N TYR A 271 10.93 -19.45 -0.30
CA TYR A 271 10.70 -18.89 1.04
C TYR A 271 9.87 -17.60 1.04
N THR A 272 9.69 -16.94 -0.10
CA THR A 272 8.72 -15.84 -0.21
C THR A 272 8.14 -15.81 -1.61
N TRP A 273 6.82 -15.87 -1.70
CA TRP A 273 6.12 -15.95 -2.97
C TRP A 273 5.87 -14.54 -3.51
N ARG A 274 6.82 -14.05 -4.29
CA ARG A 274 6.75 -12.73 -4.91
C ARG A 274 5.62 -12.68 -5.91
N GLY A 275 4.57 -11.92 -5.63
CA GLY A 275 3.45 -11.78 -6.55
C GLY A 275 3.30 -10.40 -7.16
N CYS A 276 4.05 -9.40 -6.71
CA CYS A 276 4.06 -8.07 -7.32
C CYS A 276 5.48 -7.49 -7.33
N VAL A 277 5.86 -6.86 -8.44
CA VAL A 277 7.14 -6.18 -8.64
C VAL A 277 6.88 -4.74 -9.07
N GLY A 278 7.71 -3.83 -8.58
CA GLY A 278 7.62 -2.43 -8.99
C GLY A 278 6.47 -1.67 -8.36
N PHE A 279 6.00 -2.10 -7.18
CA PHE A 279 4.91 -1.43 -6.50
C PHE A 279 5.29 0.00 -6.10
N THR A 280 4.48 0.96 -6.52
CA THR A 280 4.61 2.39 -6.21
C THR A 280 3.23 2.91 -5.84
N GLY A 281 3.08 3.53 -4.67
CA GLY A 281 1.76 3.87 -4.15
C GLY A 281 1.73 4.11 -2.65
N LEU A 282 0.56 3.89 -2.06
CA LEU A 282 0.31 4.01 -0.63
C LEU A 282 0.02 2.63 -0.03
N ILE A 283 0.61 2.36 1.13
CA ILE A 283 0.30 1.21 1.98
C ILE A 283 -0.34 1.74 3.25
N LEU A 284 -1.46 1.14 3.66
CA LEU A 284 -2.22 1.46 4.84
C LEU A 284 -2.21 0.23 5.77
N THR A 285 -1.64 0.39 6.96
CA THR A 285 -1.58 -0.62 8.01
C THR A 285 -2.44 -0.16 9.19
N ILE A 286 -3.33 -1.02 9.65
CA ILE A 286 -4.21 -0.75 10.80
C ILE A 286 -3.69 -1.59 11.97
N ASN A 287 -3.44 -0.97 13.12
CA ASN A 287 -2.82 -1.66 14.27
C ASN A 287 -3.67 -2.81 14.84
N THR A 288 -4.99 -2.76 14.68
CA THR A 288 -5.93 -3.80 15.12
C THR A 288 -6.19 -4.88 14.07
N SER A 289 -5.63 -4.74 12.85
CA SER A 289 -5.89 -5.66 11.74
C SER A 289 -4.62 -6.39 11.30
N THR A 290 -4.77 -7.65 10.89
CA THR A 290 -3.70 -8.39 10.21
C THR A 290 -3.70 -8.14 8.70
N TYR A 291 -4.69 -7.41 8.19
CA TYR A 291 -4.80 -7.03 6.80
C TYR A 291 -4.09 -5.70 6.55
N THR A 292 -3.40 -5.65 5.42
CA THR A 292 -2.78 -4.45 4.89
C THR A 292 -3.52 -4.03 3.63
N ASN A 293 -3.96 -2.79 3.61
CA ASN A 293 -4.58 -2.16 2.45
C ASN A 293 -3.48 -1.48 1.62
N TYR A 294 -3.59 -1.53 0.30
CA TYR A 294 -2.65 -0.83 -0.58
C TYR A 294 -3.32 -0.38 -1.86
N ILE A 295 -2.82 0.73 -2.42
CA ILE A 295 -3.32 1.34 -3.64
C ILE A 295 -2.15 1.98 -4.40
N GLY A 296 -2.01 1.66 -5.68
CA GLY A 296 -0.91 2.18 -6.48
C GLY A 296 -0.79 1.60 -7.88
N THR A 297 0.44 1.57 -8.36
CA THR A 297 0.83 0.95 -9.62
C THR A 297 1.84 -0.17 -9.38
N ALA A 298 1.89 -1.11 -10.31
CA ALA A 298 2.89 -2.17 -10.34
C ALA A 298 3.40 -2.41 -11.77
N LEU A 299 4.67 -2.79 -11.89
CA LEU A 299 5.26 -3.20 -13.16
C LEU A 299 4.73 -4.56 -13.60
N SER A 300 4.64 -5.51 -12.65
CA SER A 300 4.15 -6.86 -12.90
C SER A 300 3.43 -7.39 -11.67
N VAL A 301 2.32 -8.09 -11.89
CA VAL A 301 1.58 -8.84 -10.87
C VAL A 301 1.37 -10.25 -11.39
N ASN A 302 1.71 -11.24 -10.56
CA ASN A 302 1.47 -12.65 -10.83
C ASN A 302 1.02 -13.34 -9.53
N ILE A 303 -0.27 -13.65 -9.40
CA ILE A 303 -0.85 -14.29 -8.21
C ILE A 303 -1.88 -15.35 -8.60
N GLY A 304 -1.99 -16.41 -7.80
CA GLY A 304 -2.81 -17.58 -8.09
C GLY A 304 -3.17 -18.39 -6.83
N PRO A 305 -4.18 -19.28 -6.90
CA PRO A 305 -4.67 -20.02 -5.75
C PRO A 305 -3.72 -21.16 -5.36
N ASP A 306 -3.03 -21.72 -6.34
CA ASP A 306 -2.12 -22.84 -6.16
C ASP A 306 -0.79 -22.36 -5.59
N ARG A 307 -0.15 -23.19 -4.78
CA ARG A 307 1.19 -22.89 -4.31
C ARG A 307 2.17 -23.03 -5.50
N PRO A 308 3.07 -22.07 -5.72
CA PRO A 308 4.02 -22.11 -6.84
C PRO A 308 5.06 -23.22 -6.72
#